data_AF-A0AAU0HHE6-F1
#
_entry.id   AF-A0AAU0HHE6-F1
#
_cell.length_a   1.000
_cell.length_b   1.000
_cell.length_c   1.000
_cell.angle_alpha   90.00
_cell.angle_beta   90.00
_cell.angle_gamma   90.00
#
_symmetry.space_group_name_H-M   'P 1'
#
loop_
_entity.id
_entity.type
_entity.pdbx_description
1 polymer ?
#
loop_
_entity_poly.entity_id
_entity_poly.type
_entity_poly.pdbx_seq_one_letter_code
_entity_poly.pdbx_strand_id
1 'polypeptide(L)'
;MNEEEKALAAEYALGLLDDEEARRMTRLREDDPALGAEIAFWQEQMASLLASVEPIAPPPRILDGIEGRIFDDAHHQDWLGTLLLPENRPMLVAIVAAKAVLIAGILIFLL
;
A
#
# COMPACT_ATOMS: atom_id res chain seq x y z
N MET A 1 1.01 -21.08 -25.33
CA MET A 1 2.30 -20.96 -24.65
C MET A 1 3.15 -22.16 -24.99
N ASN A 2 4.35 -21.92 -25.53
CA ASN A 2 5.33 -22.96 -25.84
C ASN A 2 6.12 -23.36 -24.58
N GLU A 3 7.00 -24.36 -24.69
CA GLU A 3 7.78 -24.84 -23.55
C GLU A 3 8.83 -23.85 -23.05
N GLU A 4 9.40 -23.01 -23.93
CA GLU A 4 10.35 -21.96 -23.54
C GLU A 4 9.69 -20.87 -22.70
N GLU A 5 8.48 -20.47 -23.07
CA GLU A 5 7.67 -19.48 -22.34
C GLU A 5 7.26 -20.01 -20.97
N LYS A 6 6.92 -21.30 -20.86
CA LYS A 6 6.65 -21.93 -19.56
C LYS A 6 7.90 -21.99 -18.68
N ALA A 7 9.05 -22.34 -19.26
CA ALA A 7 10.32 -22.36 -18.53
C ALA A 7 10.67 -20.97 -18.00
N LEU A 8 10.54 -19.93 -18.83
CA LEU A 8 10.75 -18.54 -18.42
C LEU A 8 9.76 -18.09 -17.33
N ALA A 9 8.50 -18.52 -17.38
CA ALA A 9 7.52 -18.24 -16.33
C ALA A 9 7.93 -18.89 -14.99
N ALA A 10 8.45 -20.13 -15.04
CA ALA A 10 8.96 -20.82 -13.86
C ALA A 10 10.22 -20.14 -13.29
N GLU A 11 11.17 -19.76 -14.15
CA GLU A 11 12.38 -19.01 -13.76
C GLU A 11 12.03 -17.66 -13.14
N TYR A 12 11.05 -16.94 -13.71
CA TYR A 12 10.52 -15.71 -13.13
C TYR A 12 9.90 -15.96 -11.75
N ALA A 13 9.05 -16.99 -11.60
CA ALA A 13 8.42 -17.32 -10.34
C ALA A 13 9.44 -17.69 -9.24
N LEU A 14 10.57 -18.31 -9.62
CA LEU A 14 11.69 -18.64 -8.74
C LEU A 14 12.64 -17.46 -8.47
N GLY A 15 12.49 -16.33 -9.17
CA GLY A 15 13.38 -15.18 -9.07
C GLY A 15 14.78 -15.43 -9.64
N LEU A 16 14.88 -16.25 -10.69
CA LEU A 16 16.16 -16.61 -11.34
C LEU A 16 16.51 -15.72 -12.53
N LEU A 17 15.55 -14.94 -13.04
CA LEU A 17 15.77 -14.00 -14.13
C LEU A 17 16.60 -12.81 -13.67
N ASP A 18 17.33 -12.21 -14.61
CA ASP A 18 17.99 -10.94 -14.33
C ASP A 18 16.98 -9.77 -14.19
N ASP A 19 17.48 -8.62 -13.73
CA ASP A 19 16.66 -7.43 -13.48
C ASP A 19 15.90 -6.93 -14.73
N GLU A 20 16.49 -7.06 -15.92
CA GLU A 20 15.88 -6.59 -17.17
C GLU A 20 14.80 -7.57 -17.64
N GLU A 21 15.11 -8.86 -17.62
CA GLU A 21 14.20 -9.96 -17.95
C GLU A 21 13.00 -9.99 -17.01
N ALA A 22 13.22 -9.83 -15.70
CA ALA A 22 12.15 -9.77 -14.71
C ALA A 22 11.22 -8.59 -14.98
N ARG A 23 11.76 -7.39 -15.23
CA ARG A 23 10.96 -6.20 -15.58
C ARG A 23 10.17 -6.40 -16.88
N ARG A 24 10.76 -7.06 -17.87
CA ARG A 24 10.07 -7.40 -19.13
C ARG A 24 8.93 -8.37 -18.86
N MET A 25 9.16 -9.40 -18.05
CA MET A 25 8.15 -10.38 -17.68
C MET A 25 6.99 -9.74 -16.92
N THR A 26 7.27 -8.82 -15.99
CA THR A 26 6.22 -8.07 -15.27
C THR A 26 5.29 -7.33 -16.24
N ARG A 27 5.83 -6.65 -17.26
CA ARG A 27 5.02 -5.96 -18.28
C ARG A 27 4.24 -6.93 -19.15
N LEU A 28 4.88 -7.99 -19.65
CA LEU A 28 4.21 -8.97 -20.52
C LEU A 28 3.03 -9.65 -19.83
N ARG A 29 3.16 -9.95 -18.55
CA ARG A 29 2.11 -10.57 -17.74
C ARG A 29 0.84 -9.70 -17.66
N GLU A 30 0.96 -8.38 -17.74
CA GLU A 30 -0.21 -7.48 -17.69
C GLU A 30 -1.09 -7.63 -18.94
N ASP A 31 -0.49 -7.94 -20.08
CA ASP A 31 -1.17 -8.06 -21.37
C ASP A 31 -1.49 -9.52 -21.78
N ASP A 32 -0.86 -10.51 -21.12
CA ASP A 32 -1.06 -11.94 -21.38
C ASP A 32 -1.63 -12.68 -20.14
N PRO A 33 -2.95 -12.91 -20.08
CA PRO A 33 -3.58 -13.65 -19.00
C PRO A 33 -3.11 -15.10 -18.86
N ALA A 34 -2.70 -15.75 -19.96
CA ALA A 34 -2.22 -17.14 -19.91
C ALA A 34 -0.85 -17.23 -19.25
N LEU A 35 0.04 -16.27 -19.55
CA LEU A 35 1.32 -16.11 -18.86
C LEU A 35 1.13 -15.80 -17.37
N GLY A 36 0.17 -14.92 -17.04
CA GLY A 36 -0.22 -14.63 -15.67
C GLY A 36 -0.67 -15.87 -14.89
N ALA A 37 -1.47 -16.73 -15.51
CA ALA A 37 -1.93 -17.98 -14.91
C ALA A 37 -0.78 -18.97 -14.67
N GLU A 38 0.18 -19.08 -15.60
CA GLU A 38 1.35 -19.96 -15.43
C GLU A 38 2.24 -19.49 -14.29
N ILE A 39 2.53 -18.19 -14.22
CA ILE A 39 3.32 -17.61 -13.12
C ILE A 39 2.63 -17.87 -11.78
N ALA A 40 1.32 -17.67 -11.71
CA ALA A 40 0.54 -17.92 -10.51
C ALA A 40 0.59 -19.40 -10.09
N PHE A 41 0.44 -20.32 -11.06
CA PHE A 41 0.57 -21.75 -10.82
C PHE A 41 1.92 -22.11 -10.16
N TRP A 42 3.04 -21.61 -10.72
CA TRP A 42 4.36 -21.86 -10.13
C TRP A 42 4.52 -21.23 -8.75
N GLN A 43 4.03 -20.01 -8.54
CA GLN A 43 4.09 -19.33 -7.25
C GLN A 43 3.30 -20.08 -6.16
N GLU A 44 2.10 -20.57 -6.48
CA GLU A 44 1.28 -21.37 -5.57
C GLU A 44 1.96 -22.71 -5.22
N GLN A 45 2.49 -23.40 -6.23
CA GLN A 45 3.21 -24.66 -6.03
C GLN A 45 4.43 -24.46 -5.12
N MET A 46 5.20 -23.39 -5.32
CA MET A 46 6.36 -23.09 -4.47
C MET A 46 5.96 -22.68 -3.06
N ALA A 47 4.91 -21.86 -2.91
CA ALA A 47 4.39 -21.48 -1.59
C ALA A 47 3.96 -22.71 -0.78
N SER A 48 3.40 -23.73 -1.44
CA SER A 48 3.01 -24.99 -0.77
C SER A 48 4.20 -25.72 -0.14
N LEU A 49 5.40 -25.62 -0.72
CA LEU A 49 6.62 -26.25 -0.19
C LEU A 49 7.07 -25.61 1.13
N LEU A 50 6.70 -24.36 1.37
CA LEU A 50 7.04 -23.62 2.59
C LEU A 50 6.14 -23.99 3.77
N ALA A 51 5.07 -24.75 3.57
CA ALA A 51 4.11 -25.08 4.63
C ALA A 51 4.72 -25.87 5.80
N SER A 52 5.84 -26.55 5.58
CA SER A 52 6.58 -27.30 6.62
C SER A 52 7.73 -26.52 7.25
N VAL A 53 7.98 -25.28 6.81
CA VAL A 53 9.06 -24.43 7.31
C VAL A 53 8.58 -23.69 8.56
N GLU A 54 9.31 -23.86 9.67
CA GLU A 54 9.01 -23.17 10.92
C GLU A 54 9.14 -21.64 10.75
N PRO A 55 8.10 -20.85 11.10
CA PRO A 55 8.17 -19.39 10.99
C PRO A 55 9.19 -18.78 11.95
N ILE A 56 9.96 -17.82 11.46
CA ILE A 56 10.86 -17.00 12.30
C ILE A 56 10.23 -15.61 12.46
N ALA A 57 9.98 -15.21 13.70
CA ALA A 57 9.40 -13.90 13.99
C ALA A 57 10.36 -12.76 13.60
N PRO A 58 9.96 -11.82 12.71
CA PRO A 58 10.76 -10.65 12.42
C PRO A 58 10.74 -9.65 13.60
N PRO A 59 11.71 -8.71 13.67
CA PRO A 59 11.64 -7.62 14.65
C PRO A 59 10.34 -6.80 14.50
N PRO A 60 9.68 -6.38 15.60
CA PRO A 60 8.37 -5.70 15.53
C PRO A 60 8.33 -4.48 14.61
N ARG A 61 9.42 -3.70 14.60
CA ARG A 61 9.59 -2.48 13.79
C ARG A 61 9.49 -2.70 12.27
N ILE A 62 9.60 -3.94 11.79
CA ILE A 62 9.59 -4.23 10.35
C ILE A 62 8.21 -3.98 9.77
N LEU A 63 7.15 -4.41 10.46
CA LEU A 63 5.79 -4.18 9.99
C LEU A 63 5.47 -2.68 9.97
N ASP A 64 5.75 -1.97 11.07
CA ASP A 64 5.57 -0.51 11.16
C ASP A 64 6.30 0.23 10.03
N GLY A 65 7.53 -0.18 9.72
CA GLY A 65 8.32 0.41 8.64
C GLY A 65 7.80 0.11 7.23
N ILE A 66 7.19 -1.06 7.02
CA ILE A 66 6.52 -1.40 5.76
C ILE A 66 5.24 -0.58 5.61
N GLU A 67 4.41 -0.54 6.66
CA GLU A 67 3.15 0.22 6.65
C GLU A 67 3.42 1.70 6.43
N GLY A 68 4.41 2.28 7.12
CA GLY A 68 4.82 3.67 6.91
C GLY A 68 5.30 3.96 5.49
N ARG A 69 5.89 2.99 4.77
CA ARG A 69 6.34 3.21 3.39
C ARG A 69 5.26 3.03 2.33
N ILE A 70 4.30 2.15 2.58
CA ILE A 70 3.26 1.80 1.61
C ILE A 70 2.02 2.70 1.79
N PHE A 71 1.69 3.07 3.03
CA PHE A 71 0.44 3.75 3.36
C PHE A 71 0.61 5.18 3.85
N ASP A 72 1.82 5.62 4.23
CA ASP A 72 2.05 7.00 4.72
C ASP A 72 2.30 8.03 3.59
N ASP A 73 1.95 7.67 2.35
CA ASP A 73 1.98 8.60 1.22
C ASP A 73 0.79 9.59 1.30
N ALA A 74 1.11 10.83 1.65
CA ALA A 74 0.43 12.08 1.23
C ALA A 74 -0.90 12.53 1.89
N HIS A 75 -1.54 11.82 2.82
CA HIS A 75 -2.82 12.30 3.40
C HIS A 75 -2.74 13.10 4.72
N HIS A 76 -1.65 13.04 5.47
CA HIS A 76 -1.57 13.73 6.77
C HIS A 76 -0.95 15.14 6.73
N GLN A 77 -0.32 15.57 5.64
CA GLN A 77 0.38 16.87 5.62
C GLN A 77 -0.45 18.04 5.09
N ASP A 78 -1.41 17.80 4.19
CA ASP A 78 -2.15 18.90 3.53
C ASP A 78 -3.53 19.20 4.11
N TRP A 79 -3.90 18.64 5.26
CA TRP A 79 -5.20 18.98 5.87
C TRP A 79 -5.27 20.46 6.31
N LEU A 80 -4.16 21.02 6.82
CA LEU A 80 -4.07 22.44 7.16
C LEU A 80 -4.01 23.31 5.91
N GLY A 81 -3.27 22.87 4.88
CA GLY A 81 -3.18 23.55 3.58
C GLY A 81 -4.54 23.63 2.89
N THR A 82 -5.30 22.54 2.90
CA THR A 82 -6.66 22.46 2.36
C THR A 82 -7.61 23.37 3.12
N LEU A 83 -7.50 23.46 4.45
CA LEU A 83 -8.33 24.32 5.29
C LEU A 83 -8.08 25.82 5.01
N LEU A 84 -6.82 26.19 4.74
CA LEU A 84 -6.38 27.58 4.53
C LEU A 84 -6.56 28.10 3.10
N LEU A 85 -7.04 27.26 2.16
CA LEU A 85 -7.42 27.68 0.82
C LEU A 85 -8.49 28.80 0.88
N PRO A 86 -8.41 29.82 0.01
CA PRO A 86 -9.37 30.95 0.02
C PRO A 86 -10.84 30.51 -0.09
N GLU A 87 -11.09 29.38 -0.75
CA GLU A 87 -12.41 28.79 -0.98
C GLU A 87 -13.03 28.16 0.29
N ASN A 88 -12.20 27.74 1.25
CA ASN A 88 -12.62 27.04 2.47
C ASN A 88 -12.71 27.97 3.72
N ARG A 89 -12.52 29.28 3.52
CA ARG A 89 -12.69 30.33 4.55
C ARG A 89 -14.04 30.30 5.31
N PRO A 90 -15.21 30.06 4.68
CA PRO A 90 -16.46 30.01 5.46
C PRO A 90 -16.50 28.85 6.44
N MET A 91 -15.90 27.71 6.10
CA MET A 91 -15.84 26.51 6.94
C MET A 91 -14.93 26.73 8.16
N LEU A 92 -13.80 27.41 7.97
CA LEU A 92 -12.93 27.88 9.06
C LEU A 92 -13.66 28.76 10.08
N VAL A 93 -14.37 29.79 9.58
CA VAL A 93 -15.10 30.73 10.44
C VAL A 93 -16.19 30.01 11.24
N ALA A 94 -16.91 29.08 10.61
CA ALA A 94 -17.94 28.28 11.28
C ALA A 94 -17.36 27.40 12.41
N ILE A 95 -16.22 26.73 12.17
CA ILE A 95 -15.56 25.88 13.19
C ILE A 95 -15.08 26.72 14.38
N VAL A 96 -14.45 27.87 14.12
CA VAL A 96 -13.98 28.78 15.18
C VAL A 96 -15.15 29.35 15.99
N ALA A 97 -16.22 29.79 15.32
CA ALA A 97 -17.42 30.30 15.99
C ALA A 97 -18.08 29.24 16.87
N ALA A 98 -18.24 28.01 16.35
CA ALA A 98 -18.79 26.90 17.12
C ALA A 98 -17.95 26.58 18.37
N LYS A 99 -16.61 26.57 18.25
CA LYS A 99 -15.71 26.39 19.39
C LYS A 99 -15.80 27.53 20.41
N ALA A 100 -15.90 28.77 19.96
CA ALA A 100 -16.04 29.93 20.85
C ALA A 100 -17.36 29.88 21.65
N VAL A 101 -18.46 29.49 21.01
CA VAL A 101 -19.77 29.31 21.67
C VAL A 101 -19.71 28.18 22.70
N LEU A 102 -19.06 27.05 22.36
CA LEU A 102 -18.88 25.95 23.30
C LEU A 102 -18.09 26.39 24.54
N ILE A 103 -16.96 27.08 24.35
CA ILE A 103 -16.13 27.59 25.45
C ILE A 103 -16.91 28.59 26.31
N ALA A 104 -17.62 29.53 25.69
CA ALA A 104 -18.46 30.49 26.41
C ALA A 104 -19.55 29.79 27.24
N GLY A 105 -20.21 28.78 26.67
CA GLY A 105 -21.22 27.98 27.38
C GLY A 105 -20.63 27.22 28.58
N ILE A 106 -19.44 26.63 28.42
CA ILE A 106 -18.74 25.94 29.52
C ILE A 106 -18.34 26.94 30.61
N LEU A 107 -17.84 28.12 30.26
CA LEU A 107 -17.47 29.15 31.23
C LEU A 107 -18.68 29.70 31.99
N ILE A 108 -19.82 29.88 31.31
CA ILE A 108 -21.09 30.29 31.93
C ILE A 108 -21.63 29.18 32.85
N PHE A 109 -21.45 27.92 32.48
CA PHE A 109 -21.90 26.78 33.29
C PHE A 109 -21.03 26.52 34.53
N LEU A 110 -19.76 26.95 34.51
CA LEU A 110 -18.80 26.81 35.62
C LEU A 110 -18.79 27.99 36.60
N LEU A 111 -19.56 29.05 36.32
CA LEU A 111 -19.75 30.23 37.19
C LEU A 111 -21.04 30.09 38.01
#